data_AF-A0A520H142-F1
#
_entry.id   AF-A0A520H142-F1
#
_cell.length_a   1.000
_cell.length_b   1.000
_cell.length_c   1.000
_cell.angle_alpha   90.00
_cell.angle_beta   90.00
_cell.angle_gamma   90.00
#
_symmetry.space_group_name_H-M   'P 1'
#
loop_
_entity.id
_entity.type
_entity.pdbx_description
1 polymer ?
#
loop_
_entity_poly.entity_id
_entity_poly.type
_entity_poly.pdbx_seq_one_letter_code
_entity_poly.pdbx_strand_id
1 'polypeptide(L)'
;MIDDRRTLLKWLITGAGIAALDAAAGPSIKMSQAKVYKVVVVGGGFAGATFARTLKRLIPNTVITLIEEYTEYFSGPLSAECLTGKRNEETLTFDYKKLVSEGINVVHERALTIDATQKIVKTPNTTHRYDRCIVAAGIDFDFDHIKGHSEGLADVFPHAW
;
A
#
# COMPACT_ATOMS: atom_id res chain seq x y z
N MET A 1 -27.48 -8.45 -40.57
CA MET A 1 -26.38 -8.49 -39.57
C MET A 1 -26.23 -9.87 -38.89
N ILE A 2 -26.56 -10.97 -39.58
CA ILE A 2 -26.28 -12.36 -39.15
C ILE A 2 -25.48 -13.11 -40.23
N ASP A 3 -25.54 -12.67 -41.49
CA ASP A 3 -24.86 -13.31 -42.62
C ASP A 3 -23.35 -13.05 -42.69
N ASP A 4 -22.85 -11.91 -42.20
CA ASP A 4 -21.42 -11.58 -42.27
C ASP A 4 -20.53 -12.50 -41.43
N ARG A 5 -21.00 -12.91 -40.24
CA ARG A 5 -20.24 -13.80 -39.35
C ARG A 5 -20.05 -15.18 -39.97
N ARG A 6 -21.09 -15.72 -40.63
CA ARG A 6 -21.05 -17.04 -41.28
C ARG A 6 -20.18 -17.02 -42.53
N THR A 7 -20.18 -15.92 -43.26
CA THR A 7 -19.30 -15.71 -44.40
C THR A 7 -17.84 -15.66 -43.94
N LEU A 8 -17.53 -14.89 -42.90
CA LEU A 8 -16.17 -14.74 -42.37
C LEU A 8 -15.58 -16.06 -41.83
N LEU A 9 -16.42 -16.90 -41.20
CA LEU A 9 -16.03 -18.26 -40.79
C LEU A 9 -15.75 -19.19 -41.99
N LYS A 10 -16.49 -19.06 -43.10
CA LYS A 10 -16.23 -19.83 -44.32
C LYS A 10 -14.91 -19.47 -44.98
N TRP A 11 -14.52 -18.19 -44.94
CA TRP A 11 -13.23 -17.70 -45.48
C TRP A 11 -12.02 -18.11 -44.62
N LEU A 12 -12.20 -18.24 -43.29
CA LEU A 12 -11.14 -18.71 -42.39
C LEU A 12 -10.88 -20.22 -42.50
N ILE A 13 -11.89 -21.02 -42.83
CA ILE A 13 -11.77 -22.49 -42.94
C ILE A 13 -11.16 -22.92 -44.29
N THR A 14 -11.31 -22.13 -45.35
CA THR A 14 -10.78 -22.47 -46.69
C THR A 14 -9.32 -22.08 -46.93
N GLY A 15 -8.60 -21.56 -45.92
CA GLY A 15 -7.15 -21.33 -45.98
C GLY A 15 -6.69 -20.22 -46.94
N ALA A 16 -7.59 -19.62 -47.72
CA ALA A 16 -7.26 -18.55 -48.68
C ALA A 16 -7.08 -17.15 -48.04
N GLY A 17 -7.32 -17.01 -46.73
CA GLY A 17 -7.21 -15.72 -46.02
C GLY A 17 -5.83 -15.37 -45.47
N ILE A 18 -4.87 -16.31 -45.44
CA ILE A 18 -3.59 -16.09 -44.72
C ILE A 18 -2.66 -15.14 -45.49
N ALA A 19 -2.73 -15.11 -46.82
CA ALA A 19 -1.82 -14.30 -47.64
C ALA A 19 -2.19 -12.80 -47.73
N ALA A 20 -3.36 -12.39 -47.24
CA ALA A 20 -3.82 -10.99 -47.32
C ALA A 20 -3.71 -10.21 -46.00
N LEU A 21 -3.36 -10.85 -44.88
CA LEU A 21 -3.18 -10.14 -43.59
C LEU A 21 -1.78 -9.52 -43.42
N ASP A 22 -0.76 -10.01 -44.11
CA ASP A 22 0.59 -9.44 -44.01
C ASP A 22 0.71 -8.05 -44.66
N ALA A 23 -0.21 -7.69 -45.56
CA ALA A 23 -0.25 -6.36 -46.19
C ALA A 23 -1.02 -5.30 -45.38
N ALA A 24 -1.72 -5.70 -44.30
CA ALA A 24 -2.49 -4.80 -43.43
C ALA A 24 -1.84 -4.60 -42.04
N ALA A 25 -0.65 -5.14 -41.80
CA ALA A 25 0.13 -4.86 -40.62
C ALA A 25 0.79 -3.46 -40.77
N GLY A 26 0.02 -2.41 -40.48
CA GLY A 26 0.56 -1.08 -40.20
C GLY A 26 1.62 -1.16 -39.07
N PRO A 27 2.45 -0.12 -38.90
CA PRO A 27 3.54 -0.14 -37.92
C PRO A 27 2.97 -0.54 -36.55
N SER A 28 3.51 -1.63 -36.00
CA SER A 28 3.11 -2.13 -34.69
C SER A 28 3.35 -1.01 -33.69
N ILE A 29 2.27 -0.43 -33.15
CA ILE A 29 2.38 0.52 -32.04
C ILE A 29 3.02 -0.27 -30.90
N LYS A 30 4.31 -0.04 -30.66
CA LYS A 30 4.99 -0.53 -29.46
C LYS A 30 4.35 0.19 -28.28
N MET A 31 3.32 -0.44 -27.72
CA MET A 31 2.70 -0.05 -26.47
C MET A 31 3.83 -0.01 -25.42
N SER A 32 4.28 1.19 -25.05
CA SER A 32 5.37 1.34 -24.09
C SER A 32 4.94 0.67 -22.80
N GLN A 33 5.74 -0.26 -22.29
CA GLN A 33 5.44 -0.97 -21.06
C GLN A 33 5.25 0.06 -19.93
N ALA A 34 4.07 0.06 -19.32
CA ALA A 34 3.75 1.02 -18.27
C ALA A 34 4.79 0.93 -17.15
N LYS A 35 5.39 2.07 -16.79
CA LYS A 35 6.45 2.12 -15.78
C LYS A 35 5.90 1.62 -14.44
N VAL A 36 6.55 0.59 -13.89
CA VAL A 36 6.27 0.06 -12.55
C VAL A 36 7.08 0.86 -11.54
N TYR A 37 6.41 1.42 -10.53
CA TYR A 37 7.05 2.12 -9.42
C TYR A 37 7.08 1.23 -8.18
N LYS A 38 8.20 1.24 -7.45
CA LYS A 38 8.36 0.64 -6.12
C LYS A 38 8.23 1.72 -5.06
N VAL A 39 7.23 1.60 -4.20
CA VAL A 39 6.97 2.58 -3.14
C VAL A 39 7.00 1.89 -1.80
N VAL A 40 7.79 2.44 -0.88
CA VAL A 40 7.81 2.03 0.53
C VAL A 40 7.10 3.09 1.34
N VAL A 41 6.19 2.66 2.21
CA VAL A 41 5.46 3.49 3.16
C VAL A 41 5.85 3.02 4.56
N VAL A 42 6.36 3.92 5.39
CA VAL A 42 6.75 3.64 6.77
C VAL A 42 5.67 4.19 7.70
N GLY A 43 5.02 3.30 8.45
CA GLY A 43 3.88 3.61 9.33
C GLY A 43 2.54 3.29 8.68
N GLY A 44 1.76 2.44 9.34
CA GLY A 44 0.45 1.92 8.93
C GLY A 44 -0.75 2.60 9.59
N GLY A 45 -0.56 3.76 10.25
CA GLY A 45 -1.66 4.57 10.78
C GLY A 45 -2.50 5.23 9.69
N PHE A 46 -3.35 6.19 10.08
CA PHE A 46 -4.27 6.91 9.17
C PHE A 46 -3.61 7.34 7.85
N ALA A 47 -2.53 8.12 7.94
CA ALA A 47 -1.91 8.70 6.74
C ALA A 47 -1.28 7.63 5.83
N GLY A 48 -0.55 6.67 6.41
CA GLY A 48 0.16 5.65 5.64
C GLY A 48 -0.77 4.66 4.96
N ALA A 49 -1.77 4.14 5.69
CA ALA A 49 -2.77 3.23 5.14
C ALA A 49 -3.59 3.90 4.03
N THR A 50 -4.04 5.14 4.25
CA THR A 50 -4.79 5.91 3.24
C THR A 50 -3.94 6.21 2.01
N PHE A 51 -2.67 6.60 2.19
CA PHE A 51 -1.75 6.85 1.07
C PHE A 51 -1.54 5.58 0.24
N ALA A 52 -1.18 4.47 0.89
CA ALA A 52 -0.92 3.19 0.23
C ALA A 52 -2.12 2.73 -0.60
N ARG A 53 -3.32 2.76 0.02
CA ARG A 53 -4.57 2.36 -0.63
C ARG A 53 -4.96 3.27 -1.80
N THR A 54 -4.88 4.58 -1.59
CA THR A 54 -5.21 5.57 -2.63
C THR A 54 -4.26 5.44 -3.80
N LEU A 55 -2.95 5.34 -3.56
CA LEU A 55 -1.96 5.17 -4.60
C LEU A 55 -2.17 3.88 -5.38
N LYS A 56 -2.46 2.76 -4.70
CA LYS A 56 -2.74 1.49 -5.35
C LYS A 56 -3.92 1.58 -6.31
N ARG A 57 -4.96 2.33 -5.96
CA ARG A 57 -6.15 2.52 -6.80
C ARG A 57 -5.90 3.45 -7.99
N LEU A 58 -5.14 4.52 -7.77
CA LEU A 58 -4.81 5.49 -8.82
C LEU A 58 -3.79 4.94 -9.82
N ILE A 59 -2.83 4.15 -9.34
CA ILE A 59 -1.76 3.56 -10.15
C ILE A 59 -1.63 2.06 -9.81
N PRO A 60 -2.51 1.20 -10.36
CA PRO A 60 -2.61 -0.23 -10.01
C PRO A 60 -1.32 -1.03 -10.16
N ASN A 61 -0.46 -0.64 -11.10
CA ASN A 61 0.81 -1.29 -11.38
C ASN A 61 1.92 -0.94 -10.37
N THR A 62 1.66 -0.07 -9.39
CA THR A 62 2.62 0.26 -8.33
C THR A 62 2.80 -0.93 -7.39
N VAL A 63 4.06 -1.25 -7.10
CA VAL A 63 4.46 -2.20 -6.06
C VAL A 63 4.60 -1.41 -4.77
N ILE A 64 3.70 -1.64 -3.81
CA ILE A 64 3.67 -0.92 -2.54
C ILE A 64 4.03 -1.89 -1.42
N THR A 65 5.03 -1.51 -0.62
CA THR A 65 5.34 -2.15 0.65
C THR A 65 5.02 -1.18 1.79
N LEU A 66 4.06 -1.54 2.64
CA LEU A 66 3.72 -0.82 3.86
C LEU A 66 4.42 -1.53 5.02
N ILE A 67 5.31 -0.83 5.71
CA ILE A 67 6.06 -1.33 6.86
C ILE A 67 5.41 -0.75 8.12
N GLU A 68 4.91 -1.62 8.98
CA GLU A 68 4.21 -1.28 10.22
C GLU A 68 4.52 -2.36 11.25
N GLU A 69 4.88 -2.02 12.48
CA GLU A 69 5.30 -3.04 13.46
C GLU A 69 4.10 -3.80 14.05
N TYR A 70 2.95 -3.14 14.19
CA TYR A 70 1.76 -3.74 14.78
C TYR A 70 0.89 -4.47 13.73
N THR A 71 0.19 -5.53 14.17
CA THR A 71 -0.73 -6.28 13.31
C THR A 71 -2.10 -5.62 13.18
N GLU A 72 -2.40 -4.70 14.08
CA GLU A 72 -3.65 -3.96 14.16
C GLU A 72 -3.35 -2.49 14.45
N TYR A 73 -4.19 -1.62 13.91
CA TYR A 73 -4.16 -0.18 14.13
C TYR A 73 -5.22 0.22 15.15
N PHE A 74 -4.84 0.95 16.20
CA PHE A 74 -5.79 1.58 17.12
C PHE A 74 -5.97 3.07 16.79
N SER A 75 -7.21 3.49 16.60
CA SER A 75 -7.56 4.86 16.27
C SER A 75 -7.49 5.77 17.50
N GLY A 76 -6.52 6.68 17.53
CA GLY A 76 -6.46 7.77 18.49
C GLY A 76 -7.71 8.67 18.49
N PRO A 77 -8.27 9.08 17.33
CA PRO A 77 -9.57 9.74 17.27
C PRO A 77 -10.66 8.90 17.95
N LEU A 78 -11.47 9.56 18.78
CA LEU A 78 -12.55 8.98 19.58
C LEU A 78 -12.12 8.01 20.70
N SER A 79 -10.82 7.77 20.89
CA SER A 79 -10.30 6.89 21.97
C SER A 79 -10.73 7.34 23.37
N ALA A 80 -10.85 8.65 23.60
CA ALA A 80 -11.33 9.19 24.88
C ALA A 80 -12.75 8.70 25.27
N GLU A 81 -13.57 8.30 24.29
CA GLU A 81 -14.90 7.71 24.58
C GLU A 81 -14.80 6.33 25.22
N CYS A 82 -13.74 5.56 24.92
CA CYS A 82 -13.45 4.26 25.53
C CYS A 82 -13.20 4.39 27.03
N LEU A 83 -12.45 5.43 27.44
CA LEU A 83 -12.18 5.72 28.87
C LEU A 83 -13.46 5.97 29.69
N THR A 84 -14.51 6.48 29.04
CA THR A 84 -15.81 6.76 29.67
C THR A 84 -16.84 5.64 29.48
N GLY A 85 -16.46 4.52 28.86
CA GLY A 85 -17.36 3.40 28.55
C GLY A 85 -18.41 3.70 27.48
N LYS A 86 -18.31 4.84 26.78
CA LYS A 86 -19.26 5.24 25.71
C LYS A 86 -19.00 4.50 24.40
N ARG A 87 -17.81 3.90 24.25
CA ARG A 87 -17.36 3.21 23.05
C ARG A 87 -16.58 1.96 23.41
N ASN A 88 -16.74 0.91 22.62
CA ASN A 88 -15.91 -0.28 22.70
C ASN A 88 -14.63 -0.08 21.86
N GLU A 89 -13.48 -0.40 22.44
CA GLU A 89 -12.15 -0.34 21.80
C GLU A 89 -12.11 -1.11 20.47
N GLU A 90 -12.80 -2.25 20.37
CA GLU A 90 -12.88 -3.06 19.15
C GLU A 90 -13.40 -2.25 17.95
N THR A 91 -14.20 -1.20 18.18
CA THR A 91 -14.71 -0.32 17.12
C THR A 91 -13.68 0.68 16.60
N LEU A 92 -12.55 0.82 17.30
CA LEU A 92 -11.41 1.67 16.95
C LEU A 92 -10.18 0.86 16.55
N THR A 93 -10.25 -0.47 16.58
CA THR A 93 -9.18 -1.38 16.17
C THR A 93 -9.41 -1.87 14.74
N PHE A 94 -8.38 -1.77 13.90
CA PHE A 94 -8.48 -2.10 12.48
C PHE A 94 -7.35 -3.04 12.06
N ASP A 95 -7.68 -4.13 11.38
CA ASP A 95 -6.68 -5.00 10.75
C ASP A 95 -6.26 -4.50 9.35
N TYR A 96 -5.15 -5.06 8.86
CA TYR A 96 -4.61 -4.72 7.54
C TYR A 96 -5.07 -5.64 6.40
N LYS A 97 -5.99 -6.59 6.67
CA LYS A 97 -6.39 -7.61 5.68
C LYS A 97 -6.96 -6.99 4.42
N LYS A 98 -7.69 -5.87 4.55
CA LYS A 98 -8.23 -5.17 3.38
C LYS A 98 -7.14 -4.62 2.47
N LEU A 99 -6.07 -4.05 3.03
CA LEU A 99 -4.93 -3.56 2.23
C LEU A 99 -4.24 -4.72 1.51
N VAL A 100 -4.01 -5.82 2.21
CA VAL A 100 -3.43 -7.06 1.62
C VAL A 100 -4.30 -7.55 0.46
N SER A 101 -5.62 -7.59 0.64
CA SER A 101 -6.57 -8.00 -0.42
C SER A 101 -6.56 -7.05 -1.64
N GLU A 102 -6.16 -5.79 -1.46
CA GLU A 102 -6.01 -4.81 -2.54
C GLU A 102 -4.59 -4.85 -3.18
N GLY A 103 -3.78 -5.84 -2.83
CA GLY A 103 -2.46 -6.09 -3.42
C GLY A 103 -1.34 -5.20 -2.87
N ILE A 104 -1.50 -4.71 -1.64
CA ILE A 104 -0.44 -4.01 -0.90
C ILE A 104 0.31 -5.05 -0.06
N ASN A 105 1.64 -5.04 -0.15
CA ASN A 105 2.48 -5.89 0.69
C ASN A 105 2.63 -5.23 2.07
N VAL A 106 1.99 -5.78 3.10
CA VAL A 106 2.11 -5.29 4.48
C VAL A 106 3.16 -6.13 5.19
N VAL A 107 4.18 -5.47 5.75
CA VAL A 107 5.30 -6.08 6.45
C VAL A 107 5.20 -5.70 7.92
N HIS A 108 4.97 -6.71 8.77
CA HIS A 108 4.84 -6.55 10.21
C HIS A 108 6.21 -6.47 10.91
N GLU A 109 6.92 -5.36 10.66
CA GLU A 109 8.24 -5.10 11.21
C GLU A 109 8.42 -3.59 11.45
N ARG A 110 9.30 -3.24 12.40
CA ARG A 110 9.70 -1.86 12.62
C ARG A 110 10.73 -1.43 11.58
N ALA A 111 10.53 -0.26 10.96
CA ALA A 111 11.57 0.37 10.16
C ALA A 111 12.67 0.94 11.07
N LEU A 112 13.93 0.58 10.81
CA LEU A 112 15.07 0.98 11.63
C LEU A 112 15.81 2.19 11.05
N THR A 113 16.04 2.19 9.74
CA THR A 113 16.79 3.27 9.06
C THR A 113 16.27 3.50 7.65
N ILE A 114 16.37 4.75 7.19
CA ILE A 114 16.11 5.15 5.81
C ILE A 114 17.42 5.73 5.25
N ASP A 115 17.97 5.11 4.22
CA ASP A 115 19.09 5.65 3.46
C ASP A 115 18.56 6.23 2.15
N ALA A 116 18.53 7.56 2.07
CA ALA A 116 18.02 8.30 0.92
C ALA A 116 18.97 8.24 -0.29
N THR A 117 20.27 8.06 -0.07
CA THR A 117 21.28 7.95 -1.13
C THR A 117 21.16 6.61 -1.84
N GLN A 118 21.07 5.52 -1.09
CA GLN A 118 20.91 4.16 -1.61
C GLN A 118 19.44 3.83 -1.95
N LYS A 119 18.50 4.68 -1.52
CA LYS A 119 17.06 4.51 -1.65
C LYS A 119 16.56 3.20 -1.05
N ILE A 120 16.92 2.97 0.21
CA ILE A 120 16.53 1.77 0.95
C ILE A 120 15.92 2.11 2.32
N VAL A 121 14.99 1.28 2.76
CA VAL A 121 14.54 1.20 4.15
C VAL A 121 15.00 -0.14 4.71
N LYS A 122 15.63 -0.15 5.88
CA LYS A 122 16.04 -1.38 6.57
C LYS A 122 15.09 -1.70 7.70
N THR A 123 14.68 -2.95 7.81
CA THR A 123 14.00 -3.55 8.95
C THR A 123 14.93 -4.61 9.58
N PRO A 124 14.56 -5.26 10.70
CA PRO A 124 15.40 -6.31 11.29
C PRO A 124 15.74 -7.43 10.32
N ASN A 125 14.79 -7.83 9.45
CA ASN A 125 14.98 -9.01 8.61
C ASN A 125 15.27 -8.68 7.14
N THR A 126 14.85 -7.50 6.66
CA THR A 126 14.81 -7.22 5.21
C THR A 126 15.30 -5.81 4.88
N THR A 127 15.86 -5.65 3.68
CA THR A 127 16.13 -4.33 3.07
C THR A 127 15.16 -4.08 1.92
N HIS A 128 14.37 -3.02 2.01
CA HIS A 128 13.36 -2.62 1.04
C HIS A 128 13.88 -1.49 0.16
N ARG A 129 14.18 -1.78 -1.12
CA ARG A 129 14.54 -0.74 -2.11
C ARG A 129 13.30 -0.03 -2.62
N TYR A 130 13.41 1.28 -2.86
CA TYR A 130 12.29 2.10 -3.33
C TYR A 130 12.67 3.07 -4.46
N ASP A 131 11.68 3.45 -5.25
CA ASP A 131 11.72 4.65 -6.10
C ASP A 131 11.24 5.88 -5.33
N ARG A 132 10.28 5.70 -4.41
CA ARG A 132 9.78 6.71 -3.47
C ARG A 132 9.56 6.11 -2.09
N CYS A 133 9.93 6.85 -1.05
CA CYS A 133 9.68 6.51 0.34
C CYS A 133 8.74 7.55 0.95
N ILE A 134 7.70 7.09 1.62
CA ILE A 134 6.75 7.93 2.36
C ILE A 134 6.93 7.62 3.83
N VAL A 135 7.12 8.67 4.63
CA VAL A 135 7.26 8.56 6.09
C VAL A 135 5.98 9.07 6.72
N ALA A 136 5.26 8.18 7.39
CA ALA A 136 3.99 8.40 8.06
C ALA A 136 4.01 7.76 9.45
N ALA A 137 5.14 7.91 10.17
CA ALA A 137 5.43 7.21 11.42
C ALA A 137 4.70 7.75 12.67
N GLY A 138 3.92 8.84 12.54
CA GLY A 138 3.20 9.43 13.65
C GLY A 138 4.09 10.31 14.54
N ILE A 139 3.79 10.30 15.84
CA ILE A 139 4.52 11.04 16.89
C ILE A 139 5.26 10.06 17.78
N ASP A 140 6.17 10.59 18.59
CA ASP A 140 6.81 9.85 19.68
C ASP A 140 6.70 10.67 20.97
N PHE A 141 6.82 10.00 22.11
CA PHE A 141 6.76 10.64 23.43
C PHE A 141 8.16 10.99 23.93
N ASP A 142 8.37 12.27 24.20
CA ASP A 142 9.57 12.75 24.91
C ASP A 142 9.31 12.70 26.42
N PHE A 143 9.40 11.50 27.00
CA PHE A 143 9.11 11.26 28.42
C PHE A 143 10.03 12.03 29.36
N ASP A 144 11.27 12.33 28.93
CA ASP A 144 12.28 13.00 29.75
C ASP A 144 12.15 14.53 29.70
N HIS A 145 11.27 15.08 28.85
CA HIS A 145 11.08 16.52 28.70
C HIS A 145 10.59 17.21 29.97
N ILE A 146 9.71 16.53 30.72
CA ILE A 146 9.10 17.05 31.94
C ILE A 146 9.85 16.48 33.14
N LYS A 147 10.45 17.37 33.95
CA LYS A 147 11.18 16.95 35.16
C LYS A 147 10.30 16.10 36.07
N GLY A 148 10.76 14.88 36.35
CA GLY A 148 10.06 13.92 37.20
C GLY A 148 9.00 13.09 36.47
N HIS A 149 8.87 13.25 35.15
CA HIS A 149 8.13 12.34 34.29
C HIS A 149 9.05 11.24 33.75
N SER A 150 8.46 10.13 33.32
CA SER A 150 9.14 8.97 32.75
C SER A 150 8.13 8.06 32.07
N GLU A 151 8.60 7.15 31.21
CA GLU A 151 7.75 6.15 30.54
C GLU A 151 6.94 5.32 31.56
N GLY A 152 7.55 4.89 32.67
CA GLY A 152 6.84 4.11 33.69
C GLY A 152 5.77 4.89 34.46
N LEU A 153 5.71 6.22 34.35
CA LEU A 153 4.62 7.02 34.91
C LEU A 153 3.40 7.08 33.99
N ALA A 154 3.55 6.77 32.70
CA ALA A 154 2.45 6.69 31.74
C ALA A 154 1.41 5.63 32.14
N ASP A 155 1.85 4.53 32.74
CA ASP A 155 0.98 3.45 33.21
C ASP A 155 0.08 3.88 34.39
N VAL A 156 0.49 4.92 35.14
CA VAL A 156 -0.22 5.43 36.32
C VAL A 156 -1.10 6.63 35.96
N PHE A 157 -0.60 7.51 35.09
CA PHE A 157 -1.29 8.69 34.62
C PHE A 157 -1.55 8.54 33.11
N PRO A 158 -2.72 7.99 32.73
CA PRO A 158 -3.03 7.76 31.32
C PRO A 158 -2.97 9.09 30.57
N HIS A 159 -2.10 9.15 29.57
CA HIS A 159 -2.03 10.24 28.62
C HIS A 159 -2.95 9.97 27.43
N ALA A 160 -3.07 10.93 26.51
CA ALA A 160 -4.03 10.89 25.40
C ALA A 160 -3.72 9.83 24.31
N TRP A 161 -2.95 8.80 24.64
CA TRP A 161 -2.51 7.74 23.74
C TRP A 161 -2.10 6.49 24.52
#